data_AF-A0AAU6Q2I9-F1
#
_entry.id   AF-A0AAU6Q2I9-F1
#
_cell.length_a   1.000
_cell.length_b   1.000
_cell.length_c   1.000
_cell.angle_alpha   90.00
_cell.angle_beta   90.00
_cell.angle_gamma   90.00
#
_symmetry.space_group_name_H-M   'P 1'
#
loop_
_entity.id
_entity.type
_entity.pdbx_description
1 polymer ?
#
loop_
_entity_poly.entity_id
_entity_poly.type
_entity_poly.pdbx_seq_one_letter_code
_entity_poly.pdbx_strand_id
1 'polypeptide(L)'
;MTTRTASVLAEVLQERERQQAKWGEQDHDPAVWLMILGEEVGEVNNAALEHLMGNLPDLSAYREELIQVAAVAVQAVENLDKRAEGERD
;
A
#
# COMPACT_ATOMS: atom_id res chain seq x y z
N MET A 1 -2.44 -4.68 -21.48
CA MET A 1 -3.06 -4.84 -20.14
C MET A 1 -4.50 -5.25 -20.30
N THR A 2 -5.04 -6.09 -19.40
CA THR A 2 -6.50 -6.33 -19.38
C THR A 2 -7.20 -5.10 -18.80
N THR A 3 -8.45 -4.84 -19.20
CA THR A 3 -9.25 -3.74 -18.64
C THR A 3 -9.38 -3.83 -17.12
N ARG A 4 -9.41 -5.06 -16.57
CA ARG A 4 -9.46 -5.29 -15.12
C ARG A 4 -8.17 -4.87 -14.40
N THR A 5 -7.02 -5.24 -14.95
CA THR A 5 -5.72 -4.83 -14.39
C THR A 5 -5.59 -3.30 -14.40
N ALA A 6 -6.05 -2.64 -15.46
CA ALA A 6 -6.01 -1.17 -15.55
C ALA A 6 -6.86 -0.51 -14.48
N SER A 7 -8.07 -1.03 -14.22
CA SER A 7 -8.93 -0.54 -13.15
C SER A 7 -8.26 -0.67 -11.78
N VAL A 8 -7.66 -1.84 -11.48
CA VAL A 8 -7.00 -2.08 -10.19
C VAL A 8 -5.81 -1.13 -10.00
N LEU A 9 -4.97 -0.92 -11.03
CA LEU A 9 -3.86 0.02 -10.91
C LEU A 9 -4.33 1.47 -10.73
N ALA A 10 -5.48 1.86 -11.30
CA ALA A 10 -6.07 3.18 -11.05
C ALA A 10 -6.56 3.33 -9.60
N GLU A 11 -6.96 2.25 -8.94
CA GLU A 11 -7.32 2.26 -7.52
C GLU A 11 -6.07 2.35 -6.63
N VAL A 12 -4.98 1.66 -6.98
CA VAL A 12 -3.68 1.81 -6.30
C VAL A 12 -3.18 3.25 -6.37
N LEU A 13 -3.33 3.90 -7.53
CA LEU A 13 -2.99 5.32 -7.68
C LEU A 13 -3.83 6.21 -6.76
N GLN A 14 -5.16 6.01 -6.74
CA GLN A 14 -6.05 6.77 -5.86
C GLN A 14 -5.70 6.58 -4.38
N GLU A 15 -5.35 5.36 -3.98
CA GLU A 15 -4.93 5.08 -2.62
C GLU A 15 -3.59 5.75 -2.28
N ARG A 16 -2.63 5.73 -3.20
CA ARG A 16 -1.35 6.46 -3.03
C ARG A 16 -1.57 7.97 -2.87
N GLU A 17 -2.51 8.56 -3.63
CA GLU A 17 -2.91 9.97 -3.50
C GLU A 17 -3.59 10.24 -2.14
N ARG A 18 -4.46 9.32 -1.67
CA ARG A 18 -5.07 9.39 -0.33
C ARG A 18 -4.01 9.40 0.77
N GLN A 19 -3.04 8.48 0.70
CA GLN A 19 -1.92 8.42 1.66
C GLN A 19 -1.09 9.70 1.64
N GLN A 20 -0.83 10.27 0.46
CA GLN A 20 -0.16 11.57 0.33
C GLN A 20 -0.93 12.68 1.05
N ALA A 21 -2.25 12.74 0.85
CA ALA A 21 -3.10 13.76 1.46
C ALA A 21 -3.16 13.60 2.99
N LYS A 22 -3.13 12.36 3.49
CA LYS A 22 -3.22 12.04 4.91
C LYS A 22 -1.91 12.28 5.66
N TRP A 23 -0.79 11.84 5.10
CA TRP A 23 0.50 11.77 5.79
C TRP A 23 1.56 12.73 5.23
N GLY A 24 1.28 13.37 4.09
CA GLY A 24 2.24 14.21 3.40
C GLY A 24 3.35 13.39 2.75
N GLU A 25 4.44 14.07 2.42
CA GLU A 25 5.64 13.44 1.89
C GLU A 25 6.30 12.57 2.97
N GLN A 26 6.74 11.36 2.58
CA GLN A 26 7.38 10.40 3.47
C GLN A 26 8.81 10.15 2.96
N ASP A 27 9.79 10.25 3.86
CA ASP A 27 11.20 9.99 3.57
C ASP A 27 11.82 9.13 4.66
N HIS A 28 11.96 7.83 4.38
CA HIS A 28 12.27 6.82 5.38
C HIS A 28 13.35 5.86 4.90
N ASP A 29 14.08 5.25 5.82
CA ASP A 29 15.01 4.15 5.50
C ASP A 29 14.27 2.87 5.10
N PRO A 30 14.90 2.00 4.27
CA PRO A 30 14.28 0.74 3.86
C PRO A 30 13.78 -0.12 5.02
N ALA A 31 14.44 -0.08 6.18
CA ALA A 31 14.00 -0.79 7.38
C ALA A 31 12.64 -0.28 7.90
N VAL A 32 12.40 1.04 7.85
CA VAL A 32 11.14 1.66 8.26
C VAL A 32 10.06 1.38 7.22
N TRP A 33 10.38 1.46 5.92
CA TRP A 33 9.45 1.05 4.87
C TRP A 33 9.01 -0.41 4.99
N LEU A 34 9.92 -1.31 5.35
CA LEU A 34 9.58 -2.71 5.63
C LEU A 34 8.63 -2.87 6.82
N MET A 35 8.75 -2.02 7.85
CA MET A 35 7.80 -2.00 8.96
C MET A 35 6.41 -1.54 8.52
N ILE A 36 6.31 -0.45 7.75
CA ILE A 36 5.03 0.07 7.24
C ILE A 36 4.38 -0.95 6.32
N LEU A 37 5.14 -1.54 5.38
CA LEU A 37 4.62 -2.58 4.50
C LEU A 37 4.17 -3.82 5.29
N GLY A 38 4.90 -4.18 6.35
CA GLY A 38 4.55 -5.28 7.24
C GLY A 38 3.27 -5.04 8.02
N GLU A 39 2.99 -3.79 8.41
CA GLU A 39 1.74 -3.38 9.04
C GLU A 39 0.55 -3.63 8.10
N GLU A 40 0.60 -3.10 6.88
CA GLU A 40 -0.44 -3.28 5.85
C GLU A 40 -0.68 -4.77 5.51
N VAL A 41 0.39 -5.56 5.39
CA VAL A 41 0.27 -7.03 5.19
C VAL A 41 -0.37 -7.70 6.42
N GLY A 42 -0.09 -7.20 7.62
CA GLY A 42 -0.75 -7.60 8.85
C GLY A 42 -2.26 -7.34 8.80
N GLU A 43 -2.68 -6.19 8.30
CA GLU A 43 -4.09 -5.83 8.12
C GLU A 43 -4.77 -6.72 7.07
N VAL A 44 -4.12 -7.02 5.95
CA VAL A 44 -4.60 -8.02 4.97
C VAL A 44 -4.86 -9.38 5.64
N ASN A 45 -3.89 -9.86 6.43
CA ASN A 45 -4.01 -11.14 7.15
C ASN A 45 -5.18 -11.11 8.15
N ASN A 46 -5.32 -10.00 8.89
CA ASN A 46 -6.38 -9.82 9.86
C ASN A 46 -7.75 -9.79 9.17
N ALA A 47 -7.92 -9.04 8.09
CA ALA A 47 -9.18 -8.96 7.35
C ALA A 47 -9.61 -10.33 6.79
N ALA A 48 -8.65 -11.14 6.29
CA ALA A 48 -8.94 -12.50 5.86
C ALA A 48 -9.38 -13.41 7.03
N LEU A 49 -8.70 -13.32 8.18
CA LEU A 49 -9.02 -14.10 9.38
C LEU A 49 -10.39 -13.72 9.95
N GLU A 50 -10.68 -12.42 10.07
CA GLU A 50 -11.96 -11.91 10.57
C GLU A 50 -13.13 -12.35 9.68
N HIS A 51 -12.95 -12.38 8.36
CA HIS A 51 -13.93 -12.97 7.46
C HIS A 51 -14.11 -14.48 7.68
N LEU A 52 -13.01 -15.23 7.81
CA LEU A 52 -13.06 -16.68 8.09
C LEU A 52 -13.77 -16.99 9.41
N MET A 53 -13.61 -16.14 10.42
CA MET A 53 -14.27 -16.26 11.72
C MET A 53 -15.74 -15.82 11.71
N GLY A 54 -16.21 -15.25 10.59
CA GLY A 54 -17.59 -14.76 10.45
C GLY A 54 -17.84 -13.39 11.08
N ASN A 55 -16.79 -12.65 11.45
CA ASN A 55 -16.88 -11.31 12.02
C ASN A 55 -17.02 -10.24 10.92
N LEU A 56 -16.52 -10.50 9.71
CA LEU A 56 -16.73 -9.66 8.52
C LEU A 56 -17.66 -10.34 7.51
N PRO A 57 -18.67 -9.62 6.97
CA PRO A 57 -19.69 -10.20 6.11
C PRO A 57 -19.16 -10.62 4.74
N ASP A 58 -18.06 -10.04 4.28
CA ASP A 58 -17.42 -10.32 2.98
C ASP A 58 -15.92 -9.93 3.00
N LEU A 59 -15.27 -10.03 1.83
CA LEU A 59 -13.84 -9.77 1.62
C LEU A 59 -13.54 -8.32 1.17
N SER A 60 -14.46 -7.38 1.38
CA SER A 60 -14.24 -5.98 0.96
C SER A 60 -13.05 -5.36 1.67
N ALA A 61 -12.94 -5.56 3.00
CA ALA A 61 -11.79 -5.11 3.78
C ALA A 61 -10.49 -5.75 3.29
N TYR A 62 -10.48 -7.07 3.08
CA TYR A 62 -9.31 -7.77 2.53
C TYR A 62 -8.85 -7.19 1.18
N ARG A 63 -9.80 -6.84 0.30
CA ARG A 63 -9.49 -6.20 -0.99
C ARG A 63 -8.93 -4.79 -0.80
N GLU A 64 -9.49 -4.01 0.12
CA GLU A 64 -9.01 -2.67 0.46
C GLU A 64 -7.57 -2.73 0.97
N GLU A 65 -7.26 -3.60 1.93
CA GLU A 65 -5.90 -3.72 2.47
C GLU A 65 -4.87 -4.17 1.42
N LEU A 66 -5.27 -5.02 0.45
CA LEU A 66 -4.38 -5.36 -0.67
C LEU A 66 -4.04 -4.14 -1.55
N ILE A 67 -4.98 -3.21 -1.71
CA ILE A 67 -4.72 -1.94 -2.43
C ILE A 67 -3.80 -1.05 -1.60
N GLN A 68 -3.98 -0.98 -0.27
CA GLN A 68 -3.12 -0.22 0.63
C GLN A 68 -1.67 -0.76 0.63
N VAL A 69 -1.48 -2.09 0.72
CA VAL A 69 -0.17 -2.74 0.55
C VAL A 69 0.50 -2.35 -0.77
N ALA A 70 -0.24 -2.38 -1.88
CA ALA A 70 0.30 -2.02 -3.18
C ALA A 70 0.69 -0.54 -3.25
N ALA A 71 -0.11 0.36 -2.67
CA ALA A 71 0.18 1.79 -2.62
C ALA A 71 1.41 2.11 -1.76
N VAL A 72 1.57 1.44 -0.61
CA VAL A 72 2.77 1.56 0.23
C VAL A 72 4.01 1.07 -0.51
N ALA A 73 3.92 -0.04 -1.24
CA ALA A 73 5.04 -0.53 -2.05
C ALA A 73 5.45 0.48 -3.13
N VAL A 74 4.49 1.14 -3.79
CA VAL A 74 4.75 2.22 -4.75
C VAL A 74 5.46 3.38 -4.05
N GLN A 75 4.95 3.84 -2.91
CA GLN A 75 5.54 4.95 -2.15
C GLN A 75 6.98 4.65 -1.70
N ALA A 76 7.27 3.41 -1.29
CA ALA A 76 8.61 2.99 -0.90
C ALA A 76 9.60 3.03 -2.09
N VAL A 77 9.16 2.64 -3.29
CA VAL A 77 9.97 2.74 -4.51
C VAL A 77 10.20 4.20 -4.89
N GLU A 78 9.17 5.05 -4.86
CA GLU A 78 9.29 6.49 -5.11
C GLU A 78 10.33 7.14 -4.17
N ASN A 79 10.29 6.79 -2.88
CA ASN A 79 11.25 7.30 -1.92
C ASN A 79 12.67 6.80 -2.20
N LEU A 80 12.84 5.52 -2.54
CA LEU A 80 14.14 4.95 -2.90
C LEU A 80 14.75 5.65 -4.12
N ASP A 81 13.96 5.83 -5.18
CA ASP A 81 14.42 6.47 -6.42
C ASP A 81 14.79 7.94 -6.17
N LYS A 82 13.99 8.68 -5.39
CA LYS A 82 14.27 10.05 -5.00
C LYS A 82 15.57 10.17 -4.20
N ARG A 83 15.81 9.26 -3.25
CA ARG A 83 17.05 9.24 -2.45
C ARG A 83 18.26 8.95 -3.32
N ALA A 84 18.16 7.99 -4.25
CA ALA A 84 19.22 7.69 -5.19
C ALA A 84 19.53 8.86 -6.14
N GLU A 85 18.53 9.67 -6.51
CA GLU A 85 18.71 10.92 -7.26
C GLU A 85 19.47 11.98 -6.47
N GLY A 86 19.09 12.22 -5.22
CA GLY A 86 19.74 13.23 -4.36
C GLY A 86 21.18 12.88 -3.96
N GLU A 87 21.57 11.61 -3.99
CA GLU A 87 22.96 11.17 -3.74
C GLU A 87 23.91 11.40 -4.94
N ARG A 88 23.38 11.76 -6.12
CA ARG A 88 24.17 11.99 -7.34
C ARG A 88 24.58 13.45 -7.57
N ASP A 89 24.06 14.38 -6.76
CA ASP A 89 24.37 15.81 -6.77
C ASP A 89 25.45 16.18 -5.73
#